data_AF-A0A953T6X0-F1
#
_entry.id   AF-A0A953T6X0-F1
#
_cell.length_a   1.000
_cell.length_b   1.000
_cell.length_c   1.000
_cell.angle_alpha   90.00
_cell.angle_beta   90.00
_cell.angle_gamma   90.00
#
_symmetry.space_group_name_H-M   'P 1'
#
loop_
_entity.id
_entity.type
_entity.pdbx_description
1 polymer ?
#
loop_
_entity_poly.entity_id
_entity_poly.type
_entity_poly.pdbx_seq_one_letter_code
_entity_poly.pdbx_strand_id
1 'polypeptide(L)'
;MKIIYNRAIKILLLSLLVFSLSSTPTYALVEGSITNFNVESSHDLNSRSQLSAILQRITNRINFYVESNWWHGLTNSRRSDLLNSMSILSNEFENRIYPLLTSEFGLDPIHPVDRSGRTSVLFHRMKANIGGYVNTGDFFTVFQAPRSNQKNLIYINSNFIDSAFIKGFLAHEFMHVITMAQKEKNHNIQEEIWLNEARAEYASTFLNYDSKAANNILRRKNAFINNSHFSLTEWLNRSGDYGIVNVFTQYLVDHYGVDILSDSLKSNKTGIESINFALKKNGFVENFSDIFTDWTIAVLVNDCSLGSKYCFKNNNLIDLRIVPSTTFLPTEHGSSLSSRSATKNWAGNWHRFVGGKGNLRLDFSLEDNQNYRMPYLLCVTESNCSVYFAEIKNDGRSVIEIEDFGDKYFSLTIMPSVQHKMSGFNGSEANIFYNWTIVTEFVENIPDPTLQELLNTIQTLTQEVERLRGLLLARRNNQSCSLTVNLFVGVSNPDQVRCLQQILRDQGPGVYPEGLVTGRFLSLTRMAVIRFQEKYASEVLTPLGLTSGTGFVGQKTREKMNQLSR
;
A
#
# COMPACT_ATOMS: atom_id res chain seq x y z
N MET A 1 55.46 -36.80 34.69
CA MET A 1 55.60 -35.65 35.61
C MET A 1 56.90 -34.92 35.23
N LYS A 2 56.78 -33.72 34.62
CA LYS A 2 57.81 -32.69 34.31
C LYS A 2 59.18 -33.13 33.77
N ILE A 3 59.55 -32.66 32.57
CA ILE A 3 60.62 -31.65 32.30
C ILE A 3 60.83 -31.47 30.77
N ILE A 4 60.56 -30.24 30.34
CA ILE A 4 61.17 -29.39 29.29
C ILE A 4 62.28 -30.00 28.41
N TYR A 5 62.17 -29.84 27.08
CA TYR A 5 63.34 -29.59 26.23
C TYR A 5 62.99 -28.71 25.02
N ASN A 6 63.74 -27.61 24.90
CA ASN A 6 63.80 -26.69 23.77
C ASN A 6 65.27 -26.66 23.33
N ARG A 7 65.58 -26.93 22.05
CA ARG A 7 66.86 -26.64 21.35
C ARG A 7 66.70 -27.12 19.89
N ALA A 8 66.53 -26.22 18.93
CA ALA A 8 67.60 -25.53 18.20
C ALA A 8 68.43 -26.46 17.29
N ILE A 9 68.19 -26.38 15.97
CA ILE A 9 69.09 -26.86 14.91
C ILE A 9 69.45 -25.65 14.05
N LYS A 10 70.75 -25.32 14.01
CA LYS A 10 71.44 -24.41 13.07
C LYS A 10 71.74 -25.20 11.78
N ILE A 11 71.34 -24.73 10.60
CA ILE A 11 72.07 -23.89 9.61
C ILE A 11 73.34 -24.54 9.03
N LEU A 12 73.34 -24.77 7.71
CA LEU A 12 74.32 -24.45 6.63
C LEU A 12 73.80 -25.22 5.38
N LEU A 13 73.73 -24.77 4.13
CA LEU A 13 74.37 -23.72 3.33
C LEU A 13 73.63 -23.74 1.97
N LEU A 14 73.06 -22.62 1.50
CA LEU A 14 73.17 -22.20 0.08
C LEU A 14 72.62 -20.78 -0.08
N SER A 15 73.50 -19.81 0.12
CA SER A 15 73.34 -18.45 -0.36
C SER A 15 73.80 -18.39 -1.81
N LEU A 16 72.86 -18.25 -2.76
CA LEU A 16 73.15 -17.63 -4.06
C LEU A 16 71.89 -16.97 -4.64
N LEU A 17 71.61 -15.77 -4.13
CA LEU A 17 71.42 -14.55 -4.91
C LEU A 17 70.77 -14.70 -6.31
N VAL A 18 69.44 -14.69 -6.35
CA VAL A 18 68.67 -14.01 -7.41
C VAL A 18 67.48 -13.32 -6.74
N PHE A 19 67.72 -12.09 -6.26
CA PHE A 19 66.64 -11.13 -6.06
C PHE A 19 66.16 -10.70 -7.46
N SER A 20 65.34 -11.54 -8.11
CA SER A 20 64.52 -11.06 -9.20
C SER A 20 63.42 -10.22 -8.58
N LEU A 21 63.70 -8.93 -8.36
CA LEU A 21 62.67 -7.91 -8.33
C LEU A 21 61.93 -8.04 -9.66
N SER A 22 60.85 -8.80 -9.68
CA SER A 22 59.82 -8.69 -10.70
C SER A 22 59.16 -7.34 -10.51
N SER A 23 59.83 -6.29 -11.00
CA SER A 23 59.15 -5.05 -11.35
C SER A 23 58.15 -5.43 -12.43
N THR A 24 56.92 -5.75 -12.02
CA THR A 24 55.81 -5.77 -12.96
C THR A 24 55.80 -4.40 -13.62
N PRO A 25 55.86 -4.31 -14.95
CA PRO A 25 55.76 -3.02 -15.61
C PRO A 25 54.41 -2.42 -15.20
N THR A 26 54.46 -1.39 -14.38
CA THR A 26 53.31 -0.55 -14.10
C THR A 26 53.12 0.28 -15.36
N TYR A 27 52.35 -0.25 -16.31
CA TYR A 27 51.90 0.53 -17.45
C TYR A 27 51.12 1.71 -16.88
N ALA A 28 51.65 2.93 -17.06
CA ALA A 28 50.90 4.13 -16.77
C ALA A 28 49.59 4.06 -17.58
N LEU A 29 48.46 4.37 -16.93
CA LEU A 29 47.21 4.55 -17.66
C LEU A 29 47.39 5.73 -18.63
N VAL A 30 47.30 5.45 -19.92
CA VAL A 30 47.38 6.45 -20.99
C VAL A 30 46.02 6.58 -21.65
N GLU A 31 45.58 7.80 -21.94
CA GLU A 31 44.37 8.04 -22.72
C GLU A 31 44.47 7.34 -24.08
N GLY A 32 43.36 6.75 -24.53
CA GLY A 32 43.31 5.86 -25.68
C GLY A 32 43.57 4.38 -25.37
N SER A 33 44.01 4.03 -24.15
CA SER A 33 44.15 2.63 -23.74
C SER A 33 42.79 1.91 -23.71
N ILE A 34 42.77 0.66 -24.16
CA ILE A 34 41.56 -0.18 -24.20
C ILE A 34 41.59 -1.15 -23.02
N THR A 35 40.50 -1.24 -22.28
CA THR A 35 40.31 -2.17 -21.16
C THR A 35 39.00 -2.94 -21.33
N ASN A 36 38.98 -4.21 -20.96
CA ASN A 36 37.76 -5.00 -20.92
C ASN A 36 37.09 -4.86 -19.55
N PHE A 37 35.78 -4.65 -19.56
CA PHE A 37 34.95 -4.53 -18.37
C PHE A 37 33.88 -5.61 -18.37
N ASN A 38 33.70 -6.26 -17.22
CA ASN A 38 32.49 -7.03 -16.93
C ASN A 38 31.35 -6.04 -16.70
N VAL A 39 30.19 -6.31 -17.29
CA VAL A 39 28.98 -5.48 -17.14
C VAL A 39 27.80 -6.34 -16.74
N GLU A 40 26.76 -5.70 -16.22
CA GLU A 40 25.52 -6.36 -15.83
C GLU A 40 24.62 -6.57 -17.04
N SER A 41 24.38 -7.83 -17.41
CA SER A 41 23.64 -8.17 -18.63
C SER A 41 22.17 -7.78 -18.55
N SER A 42 21.60 -7.73 -17.35
CA SER A 42 20.23 -7.25 -17.15
C SER A 42 20.07 -5.75 -17.44
N HIS A 43 21.15 -4.95 -17.36
CA HIS A 43 21.15 -3.51 -17.63
C HIS A 43 21.66 -3.15 -19.03
N ASP A 44 22.63 -3.91 -19.57
CA ASP A 44 23.20 -3.68 -20.90
C ASP A 44 22.14 -3.75 -22.01
N LEU A 45 22.25 -2.86 -23.01
CA LEU A 45 21.29 -2.78 -24.11
C LEU A 45 21.20 -4.07 -24.93
N ASN A 46 22.34 -4.76 -25.11
CA ASN A 46 22.44 -5.98 -25.91
C ASN A 46 22.61 -7.24 -25.03
N SER A 47 22.33 -7.12 -23.73
CA SER A 47 22.49 -8.20 -22.74
C SER A 47 23.89 -8.80 -22.68
N ARG A 48 24.92 -8.02 -22.99
CA ARG A 48 26.32 -8.48 -22.90
C ARG A 48 26.71 -8.62 -21.45
N SER A 49 27.63 -9.55 -21.17
CA SER A 49 28.23 -9.72 -19.84
C SER A 49 29.64 -9.14 -19.74
N GLN A 50 30.22 -8.71 -20.88
CA GLN A 50 31.52 -8.07 -20.98
C GLN A 50 31.54 -7.15 -22.20
N LEU A 51 32.31 -6.06 -22.13
CA LEU A 51 32.59 -5.18 -23.26
C LEU A 51 34.00 -4.57 -23.16
N SER A 52 34.51 -4.07 -24.28
CA SER A 52 35.74 -3.27 -24.30
C SER A 52 35.40 -1.78 -24.25
N ALA A 53 36.20 -1.00 -23.53
CA ALA A 53 36.07 0.44 -23.43
C ALA A 53 37.43 1.15 -23.53
N ILE A 54 37.40 2.35 -24.11
CA ILE A 54 38.57 3.21 -24.34
C ILE A 54 38.61 4.25 -23.23
N LEU A 55 39.76 4.44 -22.59
CA LEU A 55 40.00 5.52 -21.64
C LEU A 55 40.06 6.87 -22.37
N GLN A 56 39.03 7.70 -22.20
CA GLN A 56 38.91 9.00 -22.88
C GLN A 56 39.38 10.17 -22.03
N ARG A 57 39.39 10.03 -20.70
CA ARG A 57 39.83 11.11 -19.81
C ARG A 57 40.42 10.61 -18.51
N ILE A 58 41.50 11.25 -18.06
CA ILE A 58 42.13 11.02 -16.76
C ILE A 58 42.30 12.34 -16.01
N THR A 59 42.00 12.34 -14.72
CA THR A 59 42.24 13.46 -13.80
C THR A 59 42.87 12.97 -12.50
N ASN A 60 42.87 13.78 -11.43
CA ASN A 60 43.41 13.38 -10.13
C ASN A 60 42.48 12.40 -9.40
N ARG A 61 41.16 12.54 -9.58
CA ARG A 61 40.12 11.81 -8.85
C ARG A 61 39.26 10.92 -9.74
N ILE A 62 39.22 11.14 -11.06
CA ILE A 62 38.30 10.42 -11.93
C ILE A 62 38.90 9.97 -13.27
N ASN A 63 38.54 8.75 -13.69
CA ASN A 63 38.84 8.20 -15.02
C ASN A 63 37.53 7.99 -15.79
N PHE A 64 37.46 8.39 -17.06
CA PHE A 64 36.31 8.15 -17.93
C PHE A 64 36.64 7.16 -19.04
N TYR A 65 35.92 6.04 -19.05
CA TYR A 65 35.96 5.02 -20.08
C TYR A 65 34.69 5.08 -20.92
N VAL A 66 34.82 4.84 -22.22
CA VAL A 66 33.69 4.82 -23.15
C VAL A 66 33.70 3.53 -23.96
N GLU A 67 32.56 2.84 -24.06
CA GLU A 67 32.41 1.62 -24.85
C GLU A 67 32.96 1.78 -26.27
N SER A 68 33.94 0.95 -26.64
CA SER A 68 34.73 1.10 -27.88
C SER A 68 33.89 1.00 -29.14
N ASN A 69 33.00 0.00 -29.21
CA ASN A 69 32.18 -0.25 -30.40
C ASN A 69 31.20 0.90 -30.65
N TRP A 70 30.58 1.40 -29.59
CA TRP A 70 29.73 2.58 -29.67
C TRP A 70 30.52 3.81 -30.08
N TRP A 71 31.68 4.05 -29.45
CA TRP A 71 32.53 5.20 -29.72
C TRP A 71 33.00 5.28 -31.18
N HIS A 72 33.45 4.16 -31.75
CA HIS A 72 33.92 4.09 -33.14
C HIS A 72 32.78 4.24 -34.15
N GLY A 73 31.54 3.91 -33.78
CA GLY A 73 30.37 4.14 -34.61
C GLY A 73 29.95 5.62 -34.71
N LEU A 74 30.52 6.51 -33.90
CA LEU A 74 30.17 7.93 -33.90
C LEU A 74 30.97 8.73 -34.94
N THR A 75 30.32 9.78 -35.46
CA THR A 75 30.98 10.78 -36.31
C THR A 75 32.04 11.55 -35.53
N ASN A 76 33.03 12.11 -36.23
CA ASN A 76 34.08 12.91 -35.59
C ASN A 76 33.51 14.12 -34.83
N SER A 77 32.48 14.78 -35.39
CA SER A 77 31.79 15.90 -34.72
C SER A 77 31.18 15.44 -33.40
N ARG A 78 30.42 14.34 -33.40
CA ARG A 78 29.76 13.84 -32.18
C ARG A 78 30.78 13.40 -31.12
N ARG A 79 31.89 12.77 -31.53
CA ARG A 79 32.99 12.45 -30.61
C ARG A 79 33.57 13.71 -29.98
N SER A 80 33.76 14.78 -30.76
CA SER A 80 34.25 16.05 -30.23
C SER A 80 33.29 16.67 -29.21
N ASP A 81 31.98 16.65 -29.48
CA ASP A 81 30.96 17.18 -28.57
C ASP A 81 30.94 16.41 -27.24
N LEU A 82 31.05 15.08 -27.31
CA LEU A 82 31.09 14.21 -26.14
C LEU A 82 32.39 14.36 -25.34
N LEU A 83 33.53 14.53 -26.01
CA LEU A 83 34.80 14.86 -25.35
C LEU A 83 34.69 16.19 -24.59
N ASN A 84 34.04 17.20 -25.18
CA ASN A 84 33.79 18.46 -24.48
C ASN A 84 32.85 18.28 -23.28
N SER A 85 31.79 17.49 -23.42
CA SER A 85 30.85 17.19 -22.32
C SER A 85 31.54 16.44 -21.17
N MET A 86 32.36 15.44 -21.50
CA MET A 86 33.26 14.77 -20.54
C MET A 86 34.28 15.74 -19.95
N SER A 87 34.73 16.75 -20.72
CA SER A 87 35.63 17.82 -20.28
C SER A 87 35.00 18.68 -19.17
N ILE A 88 33.73 19.01 -19.33
CA ILE A 88 32.97 19.76 -18.33
C ILE A 88 32.67 18.89 -17.11
N LEU A 89 32.21 17.66 -17.32
CA LEU A 89 31.78 16.77 -16.24
C LEU A 89 32.91 16.39 -15.29
N SER A 90 34.09 16.04 -15.79
CA SER A 90 35.18 15.65 -14.88
C SER A 90 35.76 16.87 -14.15
N ASN A 91 35.71 18.06 -14.74
CA ASN A 91 36.06 19.30 -14.04
C ASN A 91 35.04 19.63 -12.93
N GLU A 92 33.75 19.40 -13.18
CA GLU A 92 32.71 19.49 -12.16
C GLU A 92 32.95 18.48 -11.03
N PHE A 93 33.38 17.26 -11.37
CA PHE A 93 33.66 16.23 -10.38
C PHE A 93 34.80 16.64 -9.44
N GLU A 94 35.93 17.06 -10.00
CA GLU A 94 37.12 17.50 -9.26
C GLU A 94 36.84 18.70 -8.35
N ASN A 95 36.13 19.70 -8.86
CA ASN A 95 36.03 20.99 -8.18
C ASN A 95 34.75 21.15 -7.33
N ARG A 96 33.73 20.30 -7.53
CA ARG A 96 32.44 20.42 -6.84
C ARG A 96 31.92 19.11 -6.28
N ILE A 97 31.67 18.09 -7.12
CA ILE A 97 31.01 16.84 -6.68
C ILE A 97 31.85 16.14 -5.61
N TYR A 98 33.12 15.85 -5.93
CA TYR A 98 34.02 15.13 -5.03
C TYR A 98 34.24 15.88 -3.71
N PRO A 99 34.72 17.15 -3.69
CA PRO A 99 35.03 17.81 -2.43
C PRO A 99 33.80 18.01 -1.55
N LEU A 100 32.65 18.40 -2.10
CA LEU A 100 31.46 18.66 -1.29
C LEU A 100 30.81 17.37 -0.75
N LEU A 101 30.69 16.33 -1.58
CA LEU A 101 30.10 15.08 -1.10
C LEU A 101 31.02 14.37 -0.11
N THR A 102 32.34 14.39 -0.33
CA THR A 102 33.27 13.73 0.59
C THR A 102 33.46 14.51 1.89
N SER A 103 33.38 15.85 1.87
CA SER A 103 33.42 16.64 3.11
C SER A 103 32.20 16.37 3.98
N GLU A 104 31.03 16.24 3.35
CA GLU A 104 29.78 16.02 4.06
C GLU A 104 29.64 14.55 4.46
N PHE A 105 29.59 13.63 3.50
CA PHE A 105 29.22 12.24 3.72
C PHE A 105 30.39 11.29 4.02
N GLY A 106 31.63 11.74 3.83
CA GLY A 106 32.84 10.97 4.05
C GLY A 106 33.51 10.51 2.75
N LEU A 107 34.73 9.98 2.89
CA LEU A 107 35.56 9.60 1.76
C LEU A 107 35.04 8.35 1.04
N ASP A 108 35.37 8.25 -0.25
CA ASP A 108 35.28 7.04 -1.05
C ASP A 108 36.33 5.99 -0.61
N PRO A 109 36.14 4.70 -0.92
CA PRO A 109 37.05 3.67 -0.44
C PRO A 109 38.34 3.66 -1.27
N ILE A 110 39.46 3.19 -0.73
CA ILE A 110 40.62 2.85 -1.56
C ILE A 110 40.48 1.38 -1.98
N HIS A 111 40.43 1.11 -3.29
CA HIS A 111 40.33 -0.25 -3.79
C HIS A 111 41.62 -1.05 -3.47
N PRO A 112 41.54 -2.32 -3.02
CA PRO A 112 42.72 -3.11 -2.62
C PRO A 112 43.74 -3.36 -3.75
N VAL A 113 43.24 -3.44 -5.00
CA VAL A 113 44.04 -3.63 -6.22
C VAL A 113 44.33 -2.29 -6.93
N ASP A 114 43.32 -1.60 -7.45
CA ASP A 114 43.47 -0.24 -8.00
C ASP A 114 43.66 0.81 -6.89
N ARG A 115 44.90 0.93 -6.40
CA ARG A 115 45.28 1.87 -5.34
C ARG A 115 45.51 3.30 -5.83
N SER A 116 45.03 3.65 -7.03
CA SER A 116 45.19 5.00 -7.58
C SER A 116 44.43 6.08 -6.79
N GLY A 117 43.43 5.69 -5.99
CA GLY A 117 42.55 6.63 -5.30
C GLY A 117 41.59 7.36 -6.24
N ARG A 118 41.44 6.88 -7.49
CA ARG A 118 40.50 7.41 -8.48
C ARG A 118 39.23 6.59 -8.53
N THR A 119 38.11 7.26 -8.67
CA THR A 119 36.86 6.64 -9.12
C THR A 119 36.89 6.48 -10.65
N SER A 120 36.44 5.35 -11.16
CA SER A 120 36.33 5.11 -12.61
C SER A 120 34.87 5.18 -13.03
N VAL A 121 34.59 5.77 -14.18
CA VAL A 121 33.25 5.81 -14.78
C VAL A 121 33.31 5.12 -16.13
N LEU A 122 32.41 4.16 -16.36
CA LEU A 122 32.20 3.51 -17.64
C LEU A 122 30.90 4.00 -18.27
N PHE A 123 31.03 4.71 -19.39
CA PHE A 123 29.92 5.06 -20.26
C PHE A 123 29.67 3.93 -21.27
N HIS A 124 28.54 3.26 -21.15
CA HIS A 124 28.13 2.23 -22.10
C HIS A 124 26.63 2.26 -22.40
N ARG A 125 26.22 1.59 -23.47
CA ARG A 125 24.81 1.56 -23.88
C ARG A 125 24.00 0.66 -22.94
N MET A 126 22.99 1.23 -22.29
CA MET A 126 22.07 0.50 -21.40
C MET A 126 20.63 0.63 -21.88
N LYS A 127 19.74 -0.20 -21.33
CA LYS A 127 18.28 -0.08 -21.53
C LYS A 127 17.78 1.31 -21.10
N ALA A 128 16.74 1.80 -21.76
CA ALA A 128 16.31 3.21 -21.66
C ALA A 128 15.88 3.65 -20.25
N ASN A 129 15.44 2.71 -19.41
CA ASN A 129 15.02 2.98 -18.03
C ASN A 129 16.18 2.96 -17.01
N ILE A 130 17.42 2.71 -17.45
CA ILE A 130 18.61 2.66 -16.58
C ILE A 130 19.46 3.91 -16.84
N GLY A 131 19.61 4.75 -15.81
CA GLY A 131 20.42 5.96 -15.82
C GLY A 131 21.90 5.68 -15.57
N GLY A 132 22.15 4.87 -14.54
CA GLY A 132 23.46 4.42 -14.10
C GLY A 132 23.30 3.29 -13.08
N TYR A 133 24.41 2.75 -12.62
CA TYR A 133 24.46 1.85 -11.47
C TYR A 133 25.88 1.77 -10.91
N VAL A 134 25.99 1.25 -9.69
CA VAL A 134 27.23 0.76 -9.08
C VAL A 134 27.10 -0.74 -8.83
N ASN A 135 28.15 -1.50 -9.15
CA ASN A 135 28.21 -2.92 -8.82
C ASN A 135 29.12 -3.14 -7.61
N THR A 136 28.56 -3.57 -6.48
CA THR A 136 29.31 -3.77 -5.23
C THR A 136 30.43 -4.81 -5.37
N GLY A 137 30.29 -5.76 -6.30
CA GLY A 137 31.33 -6.75 -6.60
C GLY A 137 32.65 -6.12 -7.10
N ASP A 138 32.59 -4.96 -7.77
CA ASP A 138 33.77 -4.29 -8.32
C ASP A 138 34.72 -3.73 -7.25
N PHE A 139 34.25 -3.60 -6.01
CA PHE A 139 35.02 -3.12 -4.86
C PHE A 139 35.86 -4.21 -4.17
N PHE A 140 35.88 -5.41 -4.74
CA PHE A 140 36.57 -6.57 -4.20
C PHE A 140 37.56 -7.15 -5.20
N THR A 141 38.47 -7.99 -4.71
CA THR A 141 39.39 -8.73 -5.59
C THR A 141 38.63 -9.79 -6.40
N VAL A 142 39.18 -10.23 -7.53
CA VAL A 142 38.60 -11.36 -8.31
C VAL A 142 38.55 -12.67 -7.51
N PHE A 143 39.35 -12.79 -6.45
CA PHE A 143 39.28 -13.94 -5.54
C PHE A 143 37.99 -13.92 -4.70
N GLN A 144 37.53 -12.74 -4.28
CA GLN A 144 36.31 -12.57 -3.50
C GLN A 144 35.06 -12.47 -4.39
N ALA A 145 35.19 -11.80 -5.55
CA ALA A 145 34.13 -11.60 -6.52
C ALA A 145 34.68 -11.86 -7.94
N PRO A 146 34.51 -13.07 -8.51
CA PRO A 146 35.14 -13.48 -9.77
C PRO A 146 34.85 -12.58 -10.99
N ARG A 147 33.71 -11.88 -11.00
CA ARG A 147 33.34 -10.93 -12.05
C ARG A 147 33.76 -9.48 -11.76
N SER A 148 34.48 -9.23 -10.68
CA SER A 148 34.93 -7.89 -10.29
C SER A 148 35.84 -7.29 -11.36
N ASN A 149 35.61 -6.01 -11.67
CA ASN A 149 36.52 -5.16 -12.43
C ASN A 149 37.67 -4.59 -11.57
N GLN A 150 37.69 -4.89 -10.26
CA GLN A 150 38.70 -4.51 -9.28
C GLN A 150 38.99 -3.00 -9.23
N LYS A 151 37.93 -2.20 -9.24
CA LYS A 151 37.93 -0.74 -9.32
C LYS A 151 36.75 -0.16 -8.56
N ASN A 152 36.90 1.05 -8.02
CA ASN A 152 35.73 1.86 -7.64
C ASN A 152 35.05 2.31 -8.94
N LEU A 153 34.04 1.58 -9.39
CA LEU A 153 33.47 1.71 -10.73
C LEU A 153 32.01 2.14 -10.69
N ILE A 154 31.73 3.24 -11.37
CA ILE A 154 30.40 3.75 -11.68
C ILE A 154 30.10 3.44 -13.14
N TYR A 155 28.88 3.01 -13.42
CA TYR A 155 28.40 2.80 -14.78
C TYR A 155 27.36 3.88 -15.09
N ILE A 156 27.49 4.58 -16.22
CA ILE A 156 26.51 5.57 -16.67
C ILE A 156 26.06 5.23 -18.08
N ASN A 157 24.75 5.32 -18.32
CA ASN A 157 24.21 5.11 -19.65
C ASN A 157 24.72 6.21 -20.60
N SER A 158 25.34 5.79 -21.71
CA SER A 158 26.00 6.69 -22.66
C SER A 158 25.06 7.71 -23.32
N ASN A 159 23.74 7.48 -23.26
CA ASN A 159 22.72 8.42 -23.72
C ASN A 159 22.67 9.73 -22.90
N PHE A 160 23.27 9.76 -21.70
CA PHE A 160 23.20 10.92 -20.82
C PHE A 160 24.45 11.81 -20.81
N ILE A 161 25.53 11.45 -21.51
CA ILE A 161 26.84 12.13 -21.41
C ILE A 161 26.72 13.65 -21.62
N ASP A 162 25.90 14.09 -22.57
CA ASP A 162 25.66 15.50 -22.91
C ASP A 162 24.29 16.00 -22.41
N SER A 163 23.59 15.23 -21.58
CA SER A 163 22.33 15.64 -20.98
C SER A 163 22.53 16.64 -19.83
N ALA A 164 21.54 17.50 -19.60
CA ALA A 164 21.57 18.42 -18.46
C ALA A 164 21.54 17.71 -17.09
N PHE A 165 21.12 16.43 -17.04
CA PHE A 165 21.04 15.62 -15.81
C PHE A 165 22.35 14.92 -15.44
N ILE A 166 23.36 14.93 -16.31
CA ILE A 166 24.58 14.10 -16.15
C ILE A 166 25.34 14.37 -14.84
N LYS A 167 25.38 15.63 -14.41
CA LYS A 167 26.04 16.02 -13.15
C LYS A 167 25.32 15.40 -11.94
N GLY A 168 23.99 15.42 -11.97
CA GLY A 168 23.15 14.80 -10.95
C GLY A 168 23.27 13.28 -10.93
N PHE A 169 23.31 12.63 -12.10
CA PHE A 169 23.53 11.18 -12.18
C PHE A 169 24.90 10.76 -11.67
N LEU A 170 25.98 11.47 -12.05
CA LEU A 170 27.30 11.14 -11.52
C LEU A 170 27.37 11.35 -10.00
N ALA A 171 26.75 12.40 -9.47
CA ALA A 171 26.69 12.65 -8.03
C ALA A 171 25.87 11.57 -7.28
N HIS A 172 24.74 11.15 -7.85
CA HIS A 172 23.90 10.07 -7.33
C HIS A 172 24.69 8.76 -7.22
N GLU A 173 25.31 8.31 -8.31
CA GLU A 173 26.09 7.06 -8.30
C GLU A 173 27.33 7.15 -7.40
N PHE A 174 27.97 8.33 -7.33
CA PHE A 174 29.09 8.54 -6.43
C PHE A 174 28.68 8.50 -4.95
N MET A 175 27.44 8.85 -4.62
CA MET A 175 26.91 8.65 -3.27
C MET A 175 26.89 7.17 -2.88
N HIS A 176 26.56 6.25 -3.79
CA HIS A 176 26.66 4.81 -3.52
C HIS A 176 28.10 4.35 -3.30
N VAL A 177 29.07 4.93 -4.01
CA VAL A 177 30.51 4.69 -3.77
C VAL A 177 30.90 5.13 -2.35
N ILE A 178 30.43 6.28 -1.88
CA ILE A 178 30.66 6.75 -0.50
C ILE A 178 29.97 5.81 0.50
N THR A 179 28.72 5.40 0.26
CA THR A 179 28.01 4.44 1.11
C THR A 179 28.79 3.14 1.25
N MET A 180 29.38 2.63 0.16
CA MET A 180 30.23 1.44 0.17
C MET A 180 31.41 1.57 1.13
N ALA A 181 32.06 2.73 1.17
CA ALA A 181 33.12 3.01 2.15
C ALA A 181 32.57 3.07 3.58
N GLN A 182 31.57 3.91 3.80
CA GLN A 182 31.11 4.24 5.15
C GLN A 182 30.39 3.09 5.84
N LYS A 183 29.63 2.27 5.11
CA LYS A 183 28.85 1.15 5.68
C LYS A 183 29.59 -0.17 5.55
N GLU A 184 29.89 -0.59 4.33
CA GLU A 184 30.40 -1.94 4.11
C GLU A 184 31.87 -2.06 4.47
N LYS A 185 32.73 -1.12 4.06
CA LYS A 185 34.17 -1.22 4.37
C LYS A 185 34.50 -0.85 5.82
N ASN A 186 33.91 0.22 6.36
CA ASN A 186 34.24 0.70 7.70
C ASN A 186 33.53 -0.08 8.81
N HIS A 187 32.33 -0.62 8.56
CA HIS A 187 31.49 -1.25 9.58
C HIS A 187 31.06 -2.68 9.26
N ASN A 188 31.32 -3.19 8.06
CA ASN A 188 30.90 -4.53 7.62
C ASN A 188 29.39 -4.75 7.74
N ILE A 189 28.62 -3.72 7.38
CA ILE A 189 27.14 -3.73 7.33
C ILE A 189 26.67 -3.20 5.96
N GLN A 190 25.52 -3.67 5.50
CA GLN A 190 24.86 -3.17 4.29
C GLN A 190 23.72 -2.24 4.66
N GLU A 191 23.62 -1.10 3.99
CA GLU A 191 22.53 -0.15 4.20
C GLU A 191 21.22 -0.68 3.59
N GLU A 192 20.08 -0.29 4.17
CA GLU A 192 18.78 -0.57 3.57
C GLU A 192 18.61 0.21 2.27
N ILE A 193 18.08 -0.45 1.24
CA ILE A 193 18.07 0.10 -0.13
C ILE A 193 17.38 1.46 -0.17
N TRP A 194 16.20 1.60 0.45
CA TRP A 194 15.44 2.85 0.45
C TRP A 194 16.26 4.04 0.98
N LEU A 195 17.10 3.82 2.01
CA LEU A 195 17.88 4.88 2.65
C LEU A 195 19.19 5.15 1.92
N ASN A 196 19.78 4.14 1.29
CA ASN A 196 20.90 4.34 0.35
C ASN A 196 20.46 5.23 -0.83
N GLU A 197 19.29 4.95 -1.38
CA GLU A 197 18.69 5.67 -2.50
C GLU A 197 18.22 7.07 -2.09
N ALA A 198 17.64 7.23 -0.90
CA ALA A 198 17.29 8.53 -0.33
C ALA A 198 18.47 9.52 -0.33
N ARG A 199 19.66 9.07 0.11
CA ARG A 199 20.87 9.91 0.10
C ARG A 199 21.35 10.22 -1.31
N ALA A 200 21.35 9.21 -2.19
CA ALA A 200 21.76 9.38 -3.58
C ALA A 200 20.82 10.34 -4.35
N GLU A 201 19.52 10.28 -4.11
CA GLU A 201 18.53 11.21 -4.65
C GLU A 201 18.70 12.64 -4.14
N TYR A 202 19.08 12.80 -2.86
CA TYR A 202 19.33 14.11 -2.26
C TYR A 202 20.62 14.78 -2.76
N ALA A 203 21.60 14.02 -3.23
CA ALA A 203 22.89 14.53 -3.71
C ALA A 203 22.75 15.61 -4.80
N SER A 204 21.74 15.50 -5.68
CA SER A 204 21.46 16.51 -6.70
C SER A 204 21.06 17.86 -6.09
N THR A 205 20.24 17.85 -5.04
CA THR A 205 19.81 19.05 -4.33
C THR A 205 20.94 19.63 -3.50
N PHE A 206 21.67 18.78 -2.77
CA PHE A 206 22.83 19.19 -1.99
C PHE A 206 23.88 19.94 -2.83
N LEU A 207 24.10 19.51 -4.07
CA LEU A 207 25.04 20.16 -5.01
C LEU A 207 24.44 21.34 -5.78
N ASN A 208 23.16 21.67 -5.56
CA ASN A 208 22.41 22.71 -6.24
C ASN A 208 22.29 22.49 -7.77
N TYR A 209 21.94 21.27 -8.18
CA TYR A 209 21.73 20.93 -9.59
C TYR A 209 20.28 21.03 -10.07
N ASP A 210 19.34 21.27 -9.16
CA ASP A 210 17.92 21.45 -9.48
C ASP A 210 17.66 22.80 -10.18
N SER A 211 18.00 22.85 -11.47
CA SER A 211 17.84 24.01 -12.34
C SER A 211 16.61 23.89 -13.24
N LYS A 212 16.18 24.97 -13.90
CA LYS A 212 15.06 24.92 -14.86
C LYS A 212 15.27 23.88 -15.98
N ALA A 213 16.51 23.67 -16.42
CA ALA A 213 16.83 22.73 -17.50
C ALA A 213 16.90 21.26 -17.04
N ALA A 214 17.17 21.03 -15.75
CA ALA A 214 17.26 19.70 -15.15
C ALA A 214 16.86 19.80 -13.67
N ASN A 215 15.55 19.74 -13.41
CA ASN A 215 15.01 19.81 -12.05
C ASN A 215 14.66 18.38 -11.59
N ASN A 216 15.55 17.75 -10.81
CA ASN A 216 15.30 16.41 -10.29
C ASN A 216 14.15 16.43 -9.27
N ILE A 217 14.11 17.43 -8.39
CA ILE A 217 13.02 17.59 -7.41
C ILE A 217 11.66 17.60 -8.10
N LEU A 218 11.48 18.41 -9.15
CA LEU A 218 10.19 18.48 -9.86
C LEU A 218 9.80 17.14 -10.49
N ARG A 219 10.77 16.43 -11.08
CA ARG A 219 10.54 15.08 -11.62
C ARG A 219 10.10 14.11 -10.54
N ARG A 220 10.77 14.12 -9.37
CA ARG A 220 10.45 13.25 -8.23
C ARG A 220 9.15 13.63 -7.53
N LYS A 221 8.84 14.94 -7.43
CA LYS A 221 7.56 15.50 -6.97
C LYS A 221 6.39 14.89 -7.75
N ASN A 222 6.47 14.91 -9.08
CA ASN A 222 5.43 14.35 -9.95
C ASN A 222 5.31 12.82 -9.79
N ALA A 223 6.44 12.12 -9.67
CA ALA A 223 6.43 10.68 -9.42
C ALA A 223 5.78 10.33 -8.07
N PHE A 224 6.03 11.13 -7.04
CA PHE A 224 5.41 10.99 -5.72
C PHE A 224 3.91 11.29 -5.76
N ILE A 225 3.46 12.40 -6.35
CA ILE A 225 2.04 12.76 -6.41
C ILE A 225 1.21 11.65 -7.06
N ASN A 226 1.74 11.03 -8.12
CA ASN A 226 1.06 9.92 -8.81
C ASN A 226 1.09 8.59 -8.04
N ASN A 227 1.92 8.47 -7.00
CA ASN A 227 2.16 7.23 -6.26
C ASN A 227 2.25 7.48 -4.74
N SER A 228 1.49 8.44 -4.22
CA SER A 228 1.62 8.93 -2.84
C SER A 228 1.33 7.86 -1.77
N HIS A 229 0.62 6.80 -2.15
CA HIS A 229 0.28 5.64 -1.34
C HIS A 229 1.40 4.60 -1.22
N PHE A 230 2.53 4.76 -1.93
CA PHE A 230 3.65 3.83 -1.82
C PHE A 230 4.24 3.86 -0.40
N SER A 231 4.84 2.74 -0.01
CA SER A 231 5.64 2.68 1.23
C SER A 231 6.99 3.35 0.99
N LEU A 232 7.43 4.15 1.95
CA LEU A 232 8.76 4.78 1.94
C LEU A 232 9.88 3.75 1.98
N THR A 233 9.64 2.58 2.59
CA THR A 233 10.66 1.58 2.87
C THR A 233 10.63 0.37 1.92
N GLU A 234 9.52 0.15 1.20
CA GLU A 234 9.47 -0.87 0.14
C GLU A 234 10.28 -0.41 -1.08
N TRP A 235 11.12 -1.30 -1.62
CA TRP A 235 11.92 -0.98 -2.80
C TRP A 235 11.69 -1.97 -3.94
N LEU A 236 11.03 -1.54 -5.01
CA LEU A 236 10.78 -2.34 -6.21
C LEU A 236 11.39 -1.70 -7.46
N ASN A 237 12.26 -0.72 -7.27
CA ASN A 237 12.93 0.03 -8.34
C ASN A 237 11.94 0.74 -9.30
N ARG A 238 10.81 1.22 -8.77
CA ARG A 238 9.77 1.95 -9.52
C ARG A 238 10.04 3.45 -9.44
N SER A 239 9.63 4.21 -10.45
CA SER A 239 9.72 5.69 -10.42
C SER A 239 9.11 6.32 -9.16
N GLY A 240 8.00 5.76 -8.66
CA GLY A 240 7.35 6.18 -7.41
C GLY A 240 8.19 5.93 -6.15
N ASP A 241 9.01 4.86 -6.11
CA ASP A 241 9.89 4.55 -4.97
C ASP A 241 10.94 5.65 -4.81
N TYR A 242 11.56 6.07 -5.92
CA TYR A 242 12.45 7.24 -5.92
C TYR A 242 11.73 8.55 -5.60
N GLY A 243 10.46 8.68 -6.01
CA GLY A 243 9.64 9.86 -5.74
C GLY A 243 9.41 10.06 -4.25
N ILE A 244 8.95 9.02 -3.55
CA ILE A 244 8.65 9.09 -2.12
C ILE A 244 9.91 9.31 -1.27
N VAL A 245 11.00 8.59 -1.53
CA VAL A 245 12.25 8.79 -0.77
C VAL A 245 12.83 10.18 -0.99
N ASN A 246 12.74 10.74 -2.21
CA ASN A 246 13.22 12.10 -2.48
C ASN A 246 12.38 13.13 -1.71
N VAL A 247 11.05 13.12 -1.84
CA VAL A 247 10.16 14.09 -1.16
C VAL A 247 10.29 13.99 0.36
N PHE A 248 10.35 12.79 0.92
CA PHE A 248 10.59 12.60 2.36
C PHE A 248 11.97 13.13 2.78
N THR A 249 13.01 12.89 1.98
CA THR A 249 14.38 13.35 2.32
C THR A 249 14.50 14.86 2.27
N GLN A 250 13.83 15.52 1.31
CA GLN A 250 13.76 16.99 1.27
C GLN A 250 13.13 17.54 2.56
N TYR A 251 12.01 16.95 3.00
CA TYR A 251 11.37 17.31 4.26
C TYR A 251 12.28 17.09 5.47
N LEU A 252 12.94 15.92 5.54
CA LEU A 252 13.86 15.58 6.62
C LEU A 252 15.00 16.61 6.72
N VAL A 253 15.62 16.96 5.60
CA VAL A 253 16.74 17.92 5.62
C VAL A 253 16.27 19.35 5.87
N ASP A 254 15.13 19.77 5.31
CA ASP A 254 14.54 21.10 5.54
C ASP A 254 14.32 21.37 7.05
N HIS A 255 13.94 20.34 7.82
CA HIS A 255 13.60 20.49 9.24
C HIS A 255 14.71 20.10 10.20
N TYR A 256 15.54 19.12 9.85
CA TYR A 256 16.50 18.51 10.78
C TYR A 256 17.96 18.63 10.33
N GLY A 257 18.21 19.13 9.10
CA GLY A 257 19.55 19.36 8.57
C GLY A 257 20.19 18.16 7.87
N VAL A 258 21.20 18.44 7.05
CA VAL A 258 21.93 17.42 6.27
C VAL A 258 22.72 16.45 7.16
N ASP A 259 23.09 16.90 8.36
CA ASP A 259 23.81 16.10 9.35
C ASP A 259 23.06 14.82 9.71
N ILE A 260 21.72 14.78 9.61
CA ILE A 260 20.95 13.55 9.83
C ILE A 260 21.30 12.48 8.80
N LEU A 261 21.47 12.86 7.53
CA LEU A 261 21.90 11.93 6.47
C LEU A 261 23.36 11.53 6.63
N SER A 262 24.21 12.48 7.01
CA SER A 262 25.66 12.31 7.17
C SER A 262 26.01 11.42 8.37
N ASP A 263 25.46 11.71 9.55
CA ASP A 263 25.72 10.97 10.77
C ASP A 263 25.07 9.59 10.77
N SER A 264 23.89 9.44 10.16
CA SER A 264 23.27 8.13 9.99
C SER A 264 24.14 7.25 9.10
N LEU A 265 24.73 7.80 8.03
CA LEU A 265 25.62 7.08 7.11
C LEU A 265 26.91 6.61 7.80
N LYS A 266 27.53 7.47 8.60
CA LYS A 266 28.81 7.19 9.31
C LYS A 266 28.64 6.32 10.56
N SER A 267 27.40 5.93 10.90
CA SER A 267 27.12 5.04 12.01
C SER A 267 27.17 3.56 11.61
N ASN A 268 27.36 2.68 12.58
CA ASN A 268 27.28 1.22 12.41
C ASN A 268 25.83 0.66 12.44
N LYS A 269 24.82 1.53 12.29
CA LYS A 269 23.38 1.18 12.25
C LYS A 269 22.87 1.30 10.83
N THR A 270 21.69 0.76 10.52
CA THR A 270 21.09 0.83 9.18
C THR A 270 19.64 1.30 9.24
N GLY A 271 19.12 1.76 8.11
CA GLY A 271 17.71 2.11 7.96
C GLY A 271 17.23 3.11 9.00
N ILE A 272 16.02 2.87 9.51
CA ILE A 272 15.35 3.75 10.48
C ILE A 272 16.18 3.91 11.77
N GLU A 273 16.84 2.85 12.22
CA GLU A 273 17.66 2.89 13.45
C GLU A 273 18.84 3.87 13.30
N SER A 274 19.43 3.95 12.11
CA SER A 274 20.52 4.89 11.82
C SER A 274 20.06 6.36 11.82
N ILE A 275 18.83 6.63 11.35
CA ILE A 275 18.23 7.96 11.39
C ILE A 275 17.90 8.36 12.84
N ASN A 276 17.30 7.47 13.62
CA ASN A 276 17.03 7.71 15.04
C ASN A 276 18.31 8.00 15.83
N PHE A 277 19.39 7.26 15.53
CA PHE A 277 20.70 7.55 16.10
C PHE A 277 21.19 8.96 15.74
N ALA A 278 21.10 9.35 14.47
CA ALA A 278 21.54 10.66 14.02
C ALA A 278 20.70 11.80 14.61
N LEU A 279 19.38 11.64 14.71
CA LEU A 279 18.47 12.61 15.33
C LEU A 279 18.86 12.85 16.80
N LYS A 280 19.02 11.78 17.57
CA LYS A 280 19.45 11.86 18.97
C LYS A 280 20.84 12.48 19.11
N LYS A 281 21.77 12.12 18.23
CA LYS A 281 23.13 12.66 18.22
C LYS A 281 23.13 14.18 17.99
N ASN A 282 22.23 14.67 17.14
CA ASN A 282 22.09 16.08 16.78
C ASN A 282 21.12 16.85 17.71
N GLY A 283 20.71 16.26 18.83
CA GLY A 283 19.95 16.94 19.88
C GLY A 283 18.44 17.04 19.63
N PHE A 284 17.90 16.34 18.64
CA PHE A 284 16.46 16.28 18.39
C PHE A 284 15.78 15.30 19.35
N VAL A 285 14.55 15.65 19.74
CA VAL A 285 13.71 14.82 20.64
C VAL A 285 12.86 13.87 19.81
N GLU A 286 12.47 14.31 18.61
CA GLU A 286 11.72 13.56 17.63
C GLU A 286 12.51 12.33 17.14
N ASN A 287 11.79 11.24 16.95
CA ASN A 287 12.28 10.07 16.24
C ASN A 287 11.65 9.98 14.84
N PHE A 288 12.08 8.99 14.06
CA PHE A 288 11.59 8.74 12.71
C PHE A 288 10.06 8.58 12.62
N SER A 289 9.42 7.94 13.62
CA SER A 289 7.96 7.82 13.67
C SER A 289 7.25 9.17 13.78
N ASP A 290 7.79 10.08 14.59
CA ASP A 290 7.27 11.43 14.73
C ASP A 290 7.42 12.21 13.42
N ILE A 291 8.60 12.16 12.82
CA ILE A 291 8.91 12.85 11.56
C ILE A 291 8.05 12.33 10.41
N PHE A 292 7.88 11.01 10.31
CA PHE A 292 7.03 10.42 9.28
C PHE A 292 5.57 10.86 9.45
N THR A 293 5.06 10.90 10.68
CA THR A 293 3.72 11.41 10.98
C THR A 293 3.57 12.89 10.63
N ASP A 294 4.55 13.74 10.97
CA ASP A 294 4.51 15.15 10.60
C ASP A 294 4.59 15.34 9.08
N TRP A 295 5.37 14.51 8.39
CA TRP A 295 5.46 14.48 6.93
C TRP A 295 4.15 14.07 6.25
N THR A 296 3.41 13.09 6.77
CA THR A 296 2.10 12.71 6.17
C THR A 296 1.07 13.84 6.28
N ILE A 297 1.15 14.66 7.33
CA ILE A 297 0.36 15.89 7.47
C ILE A 297 0.87 16.94 6.47
N ALA A 298 2.19 17.16 6.43
CA ALA A 298 2.80 18.16 5.56
C ALA A 298 2.46 17.93 4.08
N VAL A 299 2.55 16.71 3.55
CA VAL A 299 2.21 16.48 2.12
C VAL A 299 0.74 16.74 1.78
N LEU A 300 -0.16 16.67 2.77
CA LEU A 300 -1.58 16.98 2.60
C LEU A 300 -1.86 18.48 2.67
N VAL A 301 -1.34 19.18 3.68
CA VAL A 301 -1.73 20.59 3.98
C VAL A 301 -0.69 21.61 3.53
N ASN A 302 0.59 21.24 3.58
CA ASN A 302 1.80 22.01 3.33
C ASN A 302 1.68 23.52 3.69
N ASP A 303 1.18 23.77 4.90
CA ASP A 303 0.85 25.09 5.43
C ASP A 303 1.52 25.27 6.80
N CYS A 304 2.48 26.21 6.87
CA CYS A 304 3.22 26.48 8.09
C CYS A 304 2.37 27.15 9.19
N SER A 305 1.19 27.68 8.87
CA SER A 305 0.28 28.31 9.84
C SER A 305 -0.32 27.29 10.82
N LEU A 306 -0.45 26.03 10.38
CA LEU A 306 -0.89 24.91 11.22
C LEU A 306 0.22 24.37 12.13
N GLY A 307 1.46 24.76 11.86
CA GLY A 307 2.65 24.31 12.57
C GLY A 307 3.86 24.37 11.65
N SER A 308 5.01 24.78 12.18
CA SER A 308 6.25 24.91 11.39
C SER A 308 6.69 23.59 10.74
N LYS A 309 6.24 22.45 11.26
CA LYS A 309 6.52 21.11 10.73
C LYS A 309 5.56 20.66 9.63
N TYR A 310 4.44 21.34 9.40
CA TYR A 310 3.41 20.91 8.46
C TYR A 310 3.54 21.57 7.09
N CYS A 311 4.76 21.96 6.72
CA CYS A 311 5.09 22.56 5.44
C CYS A 311 6.52 22.21 4.97
N PHE A 312 6.78 22.42 3.69
CA PHE A 312 8.10 22.33 3.09
C PHE A 312 8.77 23.70 3.08
N LYS A 313 10.10 23.74 3.27
CA LYS A 313 10.90 24.98 3.17
C LYS A 313 11.55 25.12 1.80
N ASN A 314 11.73 24.01 1.08
CA ASN A 314 12.22 24.01 -0.28
C ASN A 314 11.22 24.64 -1.26
N ASN A 315 11.64 25.71 -1.94
CA ASN A 315 10.83 26.45 -2.91
C ASN A 315 10.27 25.60 -4.07
N ASN A 316 10.89 24.46 -4.40
CA ASN A 316 10.38 23.57 -5.44
C ASN A 316 9.20 22.69 -4.97
N LEU A 317 8.90 22.70 -3.66
CA LEU A 317 7.89 21.85 -3.02
C LEU A 317 6.79 22.63 -2.30
N ILE A 318 6.82 23.98 -2.30
CA ILE A 318 5.79 24.81 -1.62
C ILE A 318 4.37 24.59 -2.16
N ASP A 319 4.25 24.19 -3.41
CA ASP A 319 3.00 23.87 -4.10
C ASP A 319 2.63 22.38 -4.02
N LEU A 320 3.48 21.54 -3.43
CA LEU A 320 3.18 20.12 -3.26
C LEU A 320 1.94 19.98 -2.38
N ARG A 321 0.93 19.31 -2.91
CA ARG A 321 -0.27 18.84 -2.21
C ARG A 321 -0.68 17.52 -2.83
N ILE A 322 -0.95 16.52 -2.01
CA ILE A 322 -1.60 15.30 -2.45
C ILE A 322 -3.12 15.46 -2.44
N VAL A 323 -3.82 14.63 -3.18
CA VAL A 323 -5.29 14.56 -3.17
C VAL A 323 -5.73 13.35 -2.34
N PRO A 324 -6.50 13.54 -1.24
CA PRO A 324 -6.99 12.42 -0.46
C PRO A 324 -8.14 11.69 -1.17
N SER A 325 -8.31 10.41 -0.85
CA SER A 325 -9.53 9.67 -1.25
C SER A 325 -10.72 10.29 -0.54
N THR A 326 -11.71 10.78 -1.30
CA THR A 326 -12.83 11.54 -0.74
C THR A 326 -14.13 10.75 -0.78
N THR A 327 -14.80 10.69 0.36
CA THR A 327 -16.08 10.02 0.59
C THR A 327 -17.13 11.07 0.95
N PHE A 328 -18.24 11.08 0.23
CA PHE A 328 -19.39 11.93 0.55
C PHE A 328 -20.37 11.20 1.46
N LEU A 329 -20.74 11.84 2.57
CA LEU A 329 -21.74 11.34 3.51
C LEU A 329 -23.10 12.04 3.23
N PRO A 330 -24.21 11.29 3.17
CA PRO A 330 -25.55 11.86 3.03
C PRO A 330 -25.85 12.96 4.08
N THR A 331 -26.48 14.05 3.64
CA THR A 331 -26.81 15.23 4.48
C THR A 331 -28.24 15.21 5.01
N GLU A 332 -29.13 14.43 4.40
CA GLU A 332 -30.56 14.40 4.74
C GLU A 332 -30.94 13.32 5.76
N HIS A 333 -30.10 12.30 5.94
CA HIS A 333 -30.36 11.18 6.83
C HIS A 333 -29.07 10.64 7.42
N GLY A 334 -29.20 9.90 8.52
CA GLY A 334 -28.06 9.23 9.15
C GLY A 334 -27.50 8.18 8.19
N SER A 335 -26.19 8.00 8.21
CA SER A 335 -25.52 7.08 7.29
C SER A 335 -24.51 6.23 8.05
N SER A 336 -24.27 5.02 7.56
CA SER A 336 -23.18 4.16 8.02
C SER A 336 -22.47 3.61 6.80
N LEU A 337 -21.16 3.87 6.72
CA LEU A 337 -20.31 3.40 5.63
C LEU A 337 -19.07 2.75 6.22
N SER A 338 -18.69 1.60 5.68
CA SER A 338 -17.46 0.91 6.03
C SER A 338 -16.60 0.68 4.81
N SER A 339 -15.29 0.76 4.98
CA SER A 339 -14.32 0.40 3.95
C SER A 339 -13.20 -0.42 4.53
N ARG A 340 -12.71 -1.35 3.72
CA ARG A 340 -11.52 -2.15 3.97
C ARG A 340 -10.45 -1.74 2.96
N SER A 341 -9.27 -1.36 3.44
CA SER A 341 -8.17 -0.89 2.60
C SER A 341 -6.88 -1.63 2.92
N ALA A 342 -6.08 -1.87 1.88
CA ALA A 342 -4.74 -2.42 2.02
C ALA A 342 -3.70 -1.30 2.13
N THR A 343 -2.66 -1.51 2.93
CA THR A 343 -1.52 -0.63 3.08
C THR A 343 -0.26 -1.42 3.43
N LYS A 344 0.84 -0.71 3.66
CA LYS A 344 2.14 -1.28 4.03
C LYS A 344 2.72 -0.46 5.19
N ASN A 345 3.75 -1.00 5.84
CA ASN A 345 4.52 -0.22 6.80
C ASN A 345 5.11 1.03 6.11
N TRP A 346 5.07 2.17 6.79
CA TRP A 346 5.61 3.45 6.31
C TRP A 346 5.00 3.93 4.99
N ALA A 347 3.72 3.60 4.76
CA ALA A 347 2.91 4.18 3.69
C ALA A 347 1.93 5.21 4.28
N GLY A 348 1.77 6.34 3.60
CA GLY A 348 0.74 7.32 3.92
C GLY A 348 -0.59 6.92 3.29
N ASN A 349 -1.68 7.11 4.03
CA ASN A 349 -3.04 6.91 3.55
C ASN A 349 -3.86 8.12 3.95
N TRP A 350 -4.70 8.66 3.07
CA TRP A 350 -5.48 9.86 3.35
C TRP A 350 -6.93 9.67 2.91
N HIS A 351 -7.85 9.66 3.87
CA HIS A 351 -9.28 9.51 3.63
C HIS A 351 -10.00 10.76 4.14
N ARG A 352 -10.65 11.48 3.22
CA ARG A 352 -11.43 12.68 3.50
C ARG A 352 -12.92 12.34 3.46
N PHE A 353 -13.65 12.83 4.45
CA PHE A 353 -15.09 12.74 4.59
C PHE A 353 -15.67 14.14 4.53
N VAL A 354 -16.68 14.33 3.70
CA VAL A 354 -17.40 15.60 3.49
C VAL A 354 -18.91 15.36 3.48
N GLY A 355 -19.70 16.40 3.69
CA GLY A 355 -21.15 16.28 3.85
C GLY A 355 -21.49 15.80 5.26
N GLY A 356 -22.45 14.88 5.38
CA GLY A 356 -22.94 14.43 6.68
C GLY A 356 -23.81 15.49 7.37
N LYS A 357 -24.46 15.08 8.47
CA LYS A 357 -25.22 15.97 9.33
C LYS A 357 -25.28 15.40 10.74
N GLY A 358 -25.25 16.27 11.75
CA GLY A 358 -25.31 15.89 13.17
C GLY A 358 -23.98 15.30 13.67
N ASN A 359 -24.05 14.38 14.62
CA ASN A 359 -22.85 13.81 15.22
C ASN A 359 -22.19 12.79 14.27
N LEU A 360 -20.88 12.85 14.15
CA LEU A 360 -20.07 11.90 13.41
C LEU A 360 -19.27 11.04 14.37
N ARG A 361 -19.29 9.72 14.15
CA ARG A 361 -18.41 8.76 14.79
C ARG A 361 -17.63 7.98 13.73
N LEU A 362 -16.32 7.90 13.90
CA LEU A 362 -15.44 7.07 13.08
C LEU A 362 -14.76 6.03 13.96
N ASP A 363 -14.99 4.76 13.66
CA ASP A 363 -14.29 3.62 14.26
C ASP A 363 -13.22 3.12 13.28
N PHE A 364 -11.97 3.06 13.71
CA PHE A 364 -10.83 2.54 12.95
C PHE A 364 -10.24 1.31 13.63
N SER A 365 -9.89 0.29 12.85
CA SER A 365 -9.21 -0.92 13.33
C SER A 365 -8.19 -1.45 12.33
N LEU A 366 -7.10 -2.01 12.86
CA LEU A 366 -6.05 -2.69 12.10
C LEU A 366 -6.14 -4.19 12.39
N GLU A 367 -6.08 -5.05 11.36
CA GLU A 367 -6.41 -6.48 11.51
C GLU A 367 -5.41 -7.28 12.38
N ASP A 368 -4.17 -6.80 12.53
CA ASP A 368 -3.09 -7.55 13.19
C ASP A 368 -2.52 -6.88 14.47
N ASN A 369 -3.22 -5.90 15.07
CA ASN A 369 -2.76 -5.14 16.25
C ASN A 369 -1.33 -4.57 16.13
N GLN A 370 -0.86 -4.30 14.90
CA GLN A 370 0.42 -3.64 14.67
C GLN A 370 0.35 -2.18 15.11
N ASN A 371 1.52 -1.60 15.42
CA ASN A 371 1.62 -0.19 15.77
C ASN A 371 1.27 0.68 14.56
N TYR A 372 0.35 1.62 14.74
CA TYR A 372 0.03 2.64 13.74
C TYR A 372 -0.07 4.00 14.42
N ARG A 373 -0.10 5.06 13.60
CA ARG A 373 -0.43 6.41 14.02
C ARG A 373 -1.50 6.95 13.10
N MET A 374 -2.43 7.73 13.65
CA MET A 374 -3.53 8.31 12.89
C MET A 374 -3.74 9.77 13.30
N PRO A 375 -2.94 10.72 12.76
CA PRO A 375 -3.35 12.10 12.78
C PRO A 375 -4.62 12.28 11.94
N TYR A 376 -5.39 13.30 12.26
CA TYR A 376 -6.55 13.71 11.48
C TYR A 376 -6.66 15.23 11.41
N LEU A 377 -7.17 15.70 10.28
CA LEU A 377 -7.39 17.11 10.00
C LEU A 377 -8.89 17.38 10.04
N LEU A 378 -9.30 18.35 10.85
CA LEU A 378 -10.69 18.78 10.95
C LEU A 378 -10.80 20.22 10.45
N CYS A 379 -11.64 20.45 9.45
CA CYS A 379 -11.73 21.75 8.78
C CYS A 379 -13.12 22.35 8.96
N VAL A 380 -13.18 23.59 9.44
CA VAL A 380 -14.41 24.41 9.50
C VAL A 380 -14.76 24.93 8.10
N THR A 381 -13.73 25.35 7.36
CA THR A 381 -13.80 25.74 5.94
C THR A 381 -12.62 25.11 5.21
N GLU A 382 -12.59 25.13 3.88
CA GLU A 382 -11.48 24.58 3.08
C GLU A 382 -10.08 25.09 3.50
N SER A 383 -9.99 26.34 3.95
CA SER A 383 -8.73 26.98 4.38
C SER A 383 -8.54 27.10 5.90
N ASN A 384 -9.51 26.67 6.71
CA ASN A 384 -9.44 26.78 8.18
C ASN A 384 -9.55 25.39 8.79
N CYS A 385 -8.40 24.83 9.11
CA CYS A 385 -8.27 23.47 9.58
C CYS A 385 -7.49 23.41 10.90
N SER A 386 -7.64 22.32 11.62
CA SER A 386 -6.87 22.03 12.83
C SER A 386 -6.42 20.57 12.81
N VAL A 387 -5.19 20.35 13.25
CA VAL A 387 -4.56 19.02 13.29
C VAL A 387 -4.77 18.42 14.66
N TYR A 388 -5.20 17.17 14.68
CA TYR A 388 -5.42 16.38 15.88
C TYR A 388 -4.80 14.99 15.72
N PHE A 389 -4.70 14.26 16.83
CA PHE A 389 -4.14 12.92 16.88
C PHE A 389 -5.15 11.99 17.54
N ALA A 390 -5.49 10.89 16.85
CA ALA A 390 -6.46 9.94 17.36
C ALA A 390 -5.83 9.09 18.48
N GLU A 391 -6.57 8.89 19.56
CA GLU A 391 -6.17 8.00 20.64
C GLU A 391 -6.30 6.54 20.17
N ILE A 392 -5.29 5.72 20.45
CA ILE A 392 -5.28 4.30 20.14
C ILE A 392 -5.50 3.54 21.45
N LYS A 393 -6.62 2.83 21.53
CA LYS A 393 -7.01 2.05 22.71
C LYS A 393 -6.14 0.80 22.85
N ASN A 394 -6.16 0.19 24.03
CA ASN A 394 -5.39 -1.03 24.34
C ASN A 394 -5.68 -2.21 23.42
N ASP A 395 -6.85 -2.22 22.78
CA ASP A 395 -7.27 -3.24 21.80
C ASP A 395 -6.87 -2.90 20.36
N GLY A 396 -6.06 -1.86 20.15
CA GLY A 396 -5.61 -1.40 18.83
C GLY A 396 -6.65 -0.60 18.05
N ARG A 397 -7.86 -0.37 18.58
CA ARG A 397 -8.88 0.42 17.90
C ARG A 397 -8.75 1.90 18.22
N SER A 398 -9.19 2.73 17.29
CA SER A 398 -9.32 4.18 17.50
C SER A 398 -10.74 4.62 17.20
N VAL A 399 -11.27 5.53 18.00
CA VAL A 399 -12.61 6.10 17.81
C VAL A 399 -12.48 7.62 17.82
N ILE A 400 -13.01 8.27 16.80
CA ILE A 400 -13.11 9.74 16.71
C ILE A 400 -14.60 10.08 16.75
N GLU A 401 -14.98 10.99 17.65
CA GLU A 401 -16.35 11.51 17.78
C GLU A 401 -16.32 13.02 17.58
N ILE A 402 -17.20 13.53 16.73
CA ILE A 402 -17.28 14.94 16.33
C ILE A 402 -18.74 15.37 16.39
N GLU A 403 -19.02 16.34 17.25
CA GLU A 403 -20.34 16.96 17.36
C GLU A 403 -20.58 17.95 16.22
N ASP A 404 -21.84 18.06 15.78
CA ASP A 404 -22.31 19.01 14.77
C ASP A 404 -21.49 18.96 13.45
N PHE A 405 -21.11 17.76 13.00
CA PHE A 405 -20.45 17.55 11.72
C PHE A 405 -21.39 17.82 10.54
N GLY A 406 -20.89 18.50 9.50
CA GLY A 406 -21.69 19.01 8.39
C GLY A 406 -22.23 20.42 8.63
N ASP A 407 -22.49 20.80 9.89
CA ASP A 407 -22.90 22.16 10.27
C ASP A 407 -21.70 23.02 10.68
N LYS A 408 -20.88 22.53 11.62
CA LYS A 408 -19.68 23.22 12.13
C LYS A 408 -18.43 22.90 11.33
N TYR A 409 -18.31 21.67 10.84
CA TYR A 409 -17.13 21.18 10.15
C TYR A 409 -17.47 20.75 8.73
N PHE A 410 -16.75 21.35 7.78
CA PHE A 410 -16.83 21.04 6.36
C PHE A 410 -16.25 19.66 6.02
N SER A 411 -15.16 19.26 6.69
CA SER A 411 -14.52 17.98 6.38
C SER A 411 -13.69 17.41 7.52
N LEU A 412 -13.64 16.08 7.59
CA LEU A 412 -12.69 15.30 8.39
C LEU A 412 -11.75 14.57 7.44
N THR A 413 -10.43 14.67 7.60
CA THR A 413 -9.46 13.84 6.87
C THR A 413 -8.61 13.02 7.83
N ILE A 414 -8.74 11.69 7.83
CA ILE A 414 -7.89 10.80 8.62
C ILE A 414 -6.65 10.37 7.83
N MET A 415 -5.54 10.18 8.54
CA MET A 415 -4.24 9.90 7.92
C MET A 415 -3.52 8.69 8.55
N PRO A 416 -4.11 7.48 8.50
CA PRO A 416 -3.52 6.32 9.14
C PRO A 416 -2.20 5.90 8.46
N SER A 417 -1.20 5.57 9.26
CA SER A 417 0.08 5.02 8.82
C SER A 417 0.53 3.91 9.75
N VAL A 418 0.82 2.72 9.20
CA VAL A 418 1.36 1.60 9.98
C VAL A 418 2.86 1.82 10.16
N GLN A 419 3.32 1.80 11.41
CA GLN A 419 4.69 2.14 11.81
C GLN A 419 5.24 1.07 12.77
N HIS A 420 5.21 -0.18 12.34
CA HIS A 420 5.53 -1.34 13.18
C HIS A 420 6.86 -1.99 12.81
N LYS A 421 7.07 -2.32 11.54
CA LYS A 421 8.34 -2.90 11.06
C LYS A 421 9.41 -1.81 11.09
N MET A 422 10.55 -2.06 11.74
CA MET A 422 11.62 -1.06 11.91
C MET A 422 12.87 -1.31 11.05
N SER A 423 13.03 -2.52 10.52
CA SER A 423 14.22 -2.91 9.74
C SER A 423 13.95 -4.12 8.85
N GLY A 424 14.89 -4.45 7.98
CA GLY A 424 14.86 -5.63 7.13
C GLY A 424 13.95 -5.47 5.92
N PHE A 425 13.94 -4.28 5.32
CA PHE A 425 13.20 -4.00 4.09
C PHE A 425 14.02 -4.41 2.87
N ASN A 426 13.73 -5.61 2.34
CA ASN A 426 14.53 -6.28 1.32
C ASN A 426 13.73 -6.50 0.03
N GLY A 427 12.95 -5.50 -0.39
CA GLY A 427 12.13 -5.56 -1.59
C GLY A 427 10.65 -5.45 -1.30
N SER A 428 9.86 -6.38 -1.85
CA SER A 428 8.40 -6.38 -1.70
C SER A 428 7.98 -6.62 -0.25
N GLU A 429 7.06 -5.80 0.24
CA GLU A 429 6.47 -5.90 1.57
C GLU A 429 5.03 -6.43 1.49
N ALA A 430 4.61 -7.15 2.54
CA ALA A 430 3.27 -7.71 2.64
C ALA A 430 2.21 -6.61 2.87
N ASN A 431 1.01 -6.84 2.33
CA ASN A 431 -0.12 -5.97 2.60
C ASN A 431 -0.64 -6.17 4.02
N ILE A 432 -0.98 -5.06 4.65
CA ILE A 432 -1.65 -4.96 5.95
C ILE A 432 -3.01 -4.34 5.69
N PHE A 433 -4.05 -4.87 6.31
CA PHE A 433 -5.41 -4.38 6.11
C PHE A 433 -5.90 -3.60 7.32
N TYR A 434 -6.55 -2.47 7.06
CA TYR A 434 -7.31 -1.74 8.05
C TYR A 434 -8.74 -1.53 7.58
N ASN A 435 -9.61 -1.33 8.56
CA ASN A 435 -11.00 -1.03 8.35
C ASN A 435 -11.31 0.31 9.02
N TRP A 436 -12.13 1.11 8.36
CA TRP A 436 -12.81 2.21 9.01
C TRP A 436 -14.31 2.09 8.78
N THR A 437 -15.08 2.46 9.79
CA THR A 437 -16.53 2.63 9.72
C THR A 437 -16.85 4.03 10.18
N ILE A 438 -17.60 4.75 9.38
CA ILE A 438 -18.08 6.09 9.71
C ILE A 438 -19.59 6.07 9.81
N VAL A 439 -20.10 6.65 10.90
CA VAL A 439 -21.53 6.77 11.18
C VAL A 439 -21.85 8.24 11.39
N THR A 440 -22.90 8.74 10.72
CA THR A 440 -23.50 10.05 11.01
C THR A 440 -24.88 9.83 11.60
N GLU A 441 -25.15 10.47 12.73
CA GLU A 441 -26.48 10.47 13.34
C GLU A 441 -27.26 11.67 12.82
N PHE A 442 -28.38 11.42 12.16
CA PHE A 442 -29.31 12.48 11.83
C PHE A 442 -30.13 12.81 13.06
N VAL A 443 -29.79 13.92 13.70
CA VAL A 443 -30.60 14.51 14.76
C VAL A 443 -31.77 15.23 14.09
N GLU A 444 -32.85 14.49 13.85
CA GLU A 444 -34.13 15.11 13.57
C GLU A 444 -34.59 15.77 14.89
N ASN A 445 -34.80 17.09 14.90
CA ASN A 445 -35.50 17.78 15.99
C ASN A 445 -36.99 17.38 15.97
N ILE A 446 -37.28 16.08 16.08
CA ILE A 446 -38.60 15.58 16.43
C ILE A 446 -38.56 15.45 17.95
N PRO A 447 -39.45 16.13 18.69
CA PRO A 447 -39.63 15.86 20.10
C PRO A 447 -39.88 14.37 20.26
N ASP A 448 -39.00 13.68 20.98
CA ASP A 448 -39.12 12.27 21.26
C ASP A 448 -40.52 12.03 21.85
N PRO A 449 -41.41 11.25 21.21
CA PRO A 449 -42.75 11.07 21.70
C PRO A 449 -42.66 10.51 23.11
N THR A 450 -43.30 11.19 24.05
CA THR A 450 -43.22 10.83 25.47
C THR A 450 -43.68 9.38 25.65
N LEU A 451 -43.19 8.71 26.69
CA LEU A 451 -43.70 7.37 27.07
C LEU A 451 -45.23 7.33 27.13
N GLN A 452 -45.85 8.45 27.51
CA GLN A 452 -47.31 8.61 27.56
C GLN A 452 -47.96 8.63 26.17
N GLU A 453 -47.34 9.28 25.18
CA GLU A 453 -47.83 9.30 23.79
C GLU A 453 -47.73 7.91 23.16
N LEU A 454 -46.62 7.19 23.39
CA LEU A 454 -46.46 5.81 22.93
C LEU A 454 -47.48 4.87 23.57
N LEU A 455 -47.74 5.01 24.87
CA LEU A 455 -48.78 4.24 25.56
C LEU A 455 -50.17 4.54 25.00
N ASN A 456 -50.49 5.80 24.72
CA ASN A 456 -51.76 6.18 24.09
C ASN A 456 -51.87 5.57 22.69
N THR A 457 -50.82 5.61 21.86
CA THR A 457 -50.82 5.00 20.53
C THR A 457 -51.03 3.48 20.61
N ILE A 458 -50.31 2.78 21.51
CA ILE A 458 -50.49 1.34 21.73
C ILE A 458 -51.92 1.01 22.17
N GLN A 459 -52.51 1.82 23.05
CA GLN A 459 -53.88 1.63 23.49
C GLN A 459 -54.88 1.79 22.34
N THR A 460 -54.67 2.82 21.50
CA THR A 460 -55.53 3.11 20.33
C THR A 460 -55.45 1.98 19.31
N LEU A 461 -54.25 1.50 19.00
CA LEU A 461 -54.04 0.39 18.08
C LEU A 461 -54.61 -0.93 18.60
N THR A 462 -54.48 -1.19 19.91
CA THR A 462 -55.08 -2.37 20.54
C THR A 462 -56.61 -2.37 20.42
N GLN A 463 -57.25 -1.21 20.65
CA GLN A 463 -58.70 -1.05 20.47
C GLN A 463 -59.14 -1.26 19.02
N GLU A 464 -58.35 -0.79 18.05
CA GLU A 464 -58.65 -0.98 16.64
C GLU A 464 -58.50 -2.45 16.21
N VAL A 465 -57.51 -3.17 16.74
CA VAL A 465 -57.33 -4.61 16.52
C VAL A 465 -58.51 -5.42 17.09
N GLU A 466 -58.98 -5.08 18.29
CA GLU A 466 -60.18 -5.69 18.91
C GLU A 466 -61.43 -5.44 18.06
N ARG A 467 -61.63 -4.21 17.58
CA ARG A 467 -62.75 -3.84 16.69
C ARG A 467 -62.72 -4.64 15.39
N LEU A 468 -61.57 -4.74 14.74
CA LEU A 468 -61.39 -5.51 13.51
C LEU A 468 -61.61 -7.02 13.75
N ARG A 469 -61.17 -7.57 14.89
CA ARG A 469 -61.48 -8.95 15.28
C ARG A 469 -62.98 -9.19 15.47
N GLY A 470 -63.69 -8.27 16.12
CA GLY A 470 -65.15 -8.32 16.27
C GLY A 470 -65.89 -8.33 14.93
N LEU A 471 -65.46 -7.49 13.98
CA LEU A 471 -66.00 -7.45 12.62
C LEU A 471 -65.73 -8.77 11.85
N LEU A 472 -64.55 -9.36 12.02
CA LEU A 472 -64.20 -10.65 11.39
C LEU A 472 -65.00 -11.81 11.98
N LEU A 473 -65.31 -11.79 13.28
CA LEU A 473 -66.16 -12.79 13.94
C LEU A 473 -67.63 -12.67 13.49
N ALA A 474 -68.15 -11.45 13.36
CA ALA A 474 -69.50 -11.20 12.85
C ALA A 474 -69.67 -11.64 11.37
N ARG A 475 -68.60 -11.61 10.57
CA ARG A 475 -68.61 -12.04 9.17
C ARG A 475 -68.54 -13.57 8.97
N ARG A 476 -68.27 -14.34 10.03
CA ARG A 476 -68.07 -15.80 9.98
C ARG A 476 -69.36 -16.63 10.11
N ASN A 477 -70.48 -16.02 10.48
CA ASN A 477 -71.73 -16.72 10.80
C ASN A 477 -72.81 -16.71 9.70
N ASN A 478 -72.45 -16.55 8.42
CA ASN A 478 -73.47 -16.53 7.35
C ASN A 478 -73.14 -17.31 6.06
N GLN A 479 -72.51 -18.48 6.17
CA GLN A 479 -72.48 -19.43 5.05
C GLN A 479 -72.40 -20.89 5.53
N SER A 480 -73.56 -21.52 5.76
CA SER A 480 -73.66 -22.97 5.91
C SER A 480 -73.31 -23.65 4.59
N CYS A 481 -72.32 -24.54 4.60
CA CYS A 481 -71.76 -25.16 3.41
C CYS A 481 -72.11 -26.65 3.36
N SER A 482 -72.88 -27.05 2.33
CA SER A 482 -73.32 -28.44 2.11
C SER A 482 -73.04 -28.88 0.67
N LEU A 483 -72.38 -30.02 0.53
CA LEU A 483 -72.01 -30.64 -0.73
C LEU A 483 -73.20 -31.41 -1.32
N THR A 484 -73.70 -30.97 -2.47
CA THR A 484 -74.93 -31.53 -3.10
C THR A 484 -74.67 -32.18 -4.46
N VAL A 485 -73.50 -31.98 -5.06
CA VAL A 485 -73.11 -32.56 -6.36
C VAL A 485 -71.82 -33.39 -6.24
N ASN A 486 -71.65 -34.40 -7.08
CA ASN A 486 -70.42 -35.20 -7.08
C ASN A 486 -69.27 -34.34 -7.63
N LEU A 487 -68.09 -34.40 -7.01
CA LEU A 487 -66.94 -33.58 -7.39
C LEU A 487 -65.73 -34.45 -7.75
N PHE A 488 -65.03 -34.06 -8.81
CA PHE A 488 -63.87 -34.77 -9.34
C PHE A 488 -62.95 -33.79 -10.10
N VAL A 489 -61.72 -34.22 -10.39
CA VAL A 489 -60.77 -33.39 -11.13
C VAL A 489 -61.35 -33.06 -12.51
N GLY A 490 -61.39 -31.76 -12.83
CA GLY A 490 -61.97 -31.26 -14.09
C GLY A 490 -63.43 -30.82 -13.99
N VAL A 491 -64.11 -31.01 -12.84
CA VAL A 491 -65.46 -30.48 -12.64
C VAL A 491 -65.44 -28.95 -12.58
N SER A 492 -66.31 -28.30 -13.35
CA SER A 492 -66.48 -26.84 -13.32
C SER A 492 -67.65 -26.45 -12.41
N ASN A 493 -67.44 -26.48 -11.10
CA ASN A 493 -68.40 -25.99 -10.10
C ASN A 493 -67.67 -25.30 -8.94
N PRO A 494 -67.25 -24.03 -9.12
CA PRO A 494 -66.32 -23.38 -8.20
C PRO A 494 -66.87 -23.21 -6.78
N ASP A 495 -68.18 -23.02 -6.62
CA ASP A 495 -68.78 -22.80 -5.30
C ASP A 495 -68.82 -24.09 -4.48
N GLN A 496 -69.20 -25.22 -5.10
CA GLN A 496 -69.13 -26.54 -4.45
C GLN A 496 -67.69 -26.98 -4.19
N VAL A 497 -66.74 -26.59 -5.03
CA VAL A 497 -65.32 -26.86 -4.80
C VAL A 497 -64.73 -26.00 -3.69
N ARG A 498 -65.11 -24.71 -3.57
CA ARG A 498 -64.71 -23.88 -2.42
C ARG A 498 -65.26 -24.47 -1.13
N CYS A 499 -66.51 -24.93 -1.16
CA CYS A 499 -67.14 -25.62 -0.04
C CYS A 499 -66.34 -26.84 0.41
N LEU A 500 -66.00 -27.71 -0.54
CA LEU A 500 -65.18 -28.89 -0.32
C LEU A 500 -63.82 -28.52 0.28
N GLN A 501 -63.12 -27.53 -0.29
CA GLN A 501 -61.80 -27.11 0.16
C GLN A 501 -61.82 -26.51 1.57
N GLN A 502 -62.89 -25.79 1.93
CA GLN A 502 -63.10 -25.32 3.29
C GLN A 502 -63.22 -26.49 4.28
N ILE A 503 -64.11 -27.46 3.98
CA ILE A 503 -64.29 -28.65 4.83
C ILE A 503 -62.98 -29.42 4.98
N LEU A 504 -62.23 -29.61 3.89
CA LEU A 504 -60.94 -30.30 3.90
C LEU A 504 -59.88 -29.56 4.72
N ARG A 505 -59.82 -28.23 4.63
CA ARG A 505 -58.91 -27.40 5.43
C ARG A 505 -59.22 -27.51 6.92
N ASP A 506 -60.50 -27.53 7.26
CA ASP A 506 -60.95 -27.60 8.65
C ASP A 506 -60.67 -28.97 9.30
N GLN A 507 -60.36 -30.00 8.49
CA GLN A 507 -59.83 -31.29 8.97
C GLN A 507 -58.36 -31.24 9.40
N GLY A 508 -57.70 -30.09 9.23
CA GLY A 508 -56.33 -29.82 9.65
C GLY A 508 -55.27 -30.25 8.62
N PRO A 509 -54.00 -29.89 8.90
CA PRO A 509 -52.90 -30.08 7.97
C PRO A 509 -52.58 -31.55 7.67
N GLY A 510 -53.05 -32.51 8.50
CA GLY A 510 -52.92 -33.94 8.21
C GLY A 510 -53.78 -34.41 7.02
N VAL A 511 -54.87 -33.70 6.71
CA VAL A 511 -55.74 -33.99 5.56
C VAL A 511 -55.46 -33.04 4.41
N TYR A 512 -55.39 -31.73 4.69
CA TYR A 512 -55.14 -30.73 3.65
C TYR A 512 -54.02 -29.75 4.07
N PRO A 513 -52.74 -30.18 3.98
CA PRO A 513 -51.58 -29.38 4.38
C PRO A 513 -51.55 -28.00 3.75
N GLU A 514 -51.98 -27.90 2.50
CA GLU A 514 -51.91 -26.67 1.71
C GLU A 514 -53.01 -25.68 2.10
N GLY A 515 -54.15 -26.16 2.63
CA GLY A 515 -55.25 -25.33 3.14
C GLY A 515 -55.85 -24.33 2.14
N LEU A 516 -55.62 -24.51 0.83
CA LEU A 516 -55.99 -23.55 -0.21
C LEU A 516 -57.48 -23.68 -0.58
N VAL A 517 -58.20 -22.55 -0.60
CA VAL A 517 -59.59 -22.47 -1.07
C VAL A 517 -59.62 -21.68 -2.38
N THR A 518 -59.40 -22.37 -3.49
CA THR A 518 -59.26 -21.78 -4.83
C THR A 518 -60.53 -21.87 -5.67
N GLY A 519 -61.46 -22.77 -5.33
CA GLY A 519 -62.60 -23.13 -6.17
C GLY A 519 -62.25 -23.96 -7.40
N ARG A 520 -61.02 -24.50 -7.49
CA ARG A 520 -60.58 -25.38 -8.57
C ARG A 520 -60.19 -26.75 -8.04
N PHE A 521 -60.85 -27.80 -8.52
CA PHE A 521 -60.57 -29.17 -8.10
C PHE A 521 -59.42 -29.73 -8.94
N LEU A 522 -58.19 -29.50 -8.48
CA LEU A 522 -56.95 -29.95 -9.10
C LEU A 522 -56.26 -31.03 -8.25
N SER A 523 -55.01 -31.35 -8.58
CA SER A 523 -54.23 -32.42 -7.94
C SER A 523 -54.18 -32.32 -6.41
N LEU A 524 -53.93 -31.13 -5.86
CA LEU A 524 -53.83 -30.92 -4.40
C LEU A 524 -55.15 -31.21 -3.69
N THR A 525 -56.26 -30.70 -4.22
CA THR A 525 -57.60 -30.97 -3.66
C THR A 525 -57.96 -32.46 -3.79
N ARG A 526 -57.58 -33.12 -4.89
CA ARG A 526 -57.76 -34.56 -5.04
C ARG A 526 -57.01 -35.36 -3.97
N MET A 527 -55.74 -35.04 -3.73
CA MET A 527 -54.95 -35.71 -2.69
C MET A 527 -55.57 -35.52 -1.30
N ALA A 528 -56.05 -34.31 -1.00
CA ALA A 528 -56.74 -34.05 0.25
C ALA A 528 -58.04 -34.86 0.39
N VAL A 529 -58.81 -35.03 -0.69
CA VAL A 529 -59.99 -35.92 -0.71
C VAL A 529 -59.59 -37.38 -0.47
N ILE A 530 -58.50 -37.86 -1.06
CA ILE A 530 -58.00 -39.24 -0.84
C ILE A 530 -57.67 -39.43 0.65
N ARG A 531 -56.88 -38.52 1.24
CA ARG A 531 -56.53 -38.56 2.67
C ARG A 531 -57.77 -38.50 3.57
N PHE A 532 -58.76 -37.68 3.20
CA PHE A 532 -60.03 -37.63 3.91
C PHE A 532 -60.77 -38.97 3.84
N GLN A 533 -60.87 -39.57 2.65
CA GLN A 533 -61.54 -40.86 2.46
C GLN A 533 -60.85 -41.98 3.23
N GLU A 534 -59.52 -41.97 3.28
CA GLU A 534 -58.73 -42.93 4.05
C GLU A 534 -58.87 -42.71 5.56
N LYS A 535 -58.90 -41.44 6.02
CA LYS A 535 -59.17 -41.09 7.42
C LYS A 535 -60.54 -41.61 7.90
N TYR A 536 -61.54 -41.61 7.02
CA TYR A 536 -62.90 -42.08 7.30
C TYR A 536 -63.24 -43.39 6.54
N ALA A 537 -62.24 -44.26 6.34
CA ALA A 537 -62.38 -45.43 5.45
C ALA A 537 -63.54 -46.36 5.80
N SER A 538 -63.80 -46.61 7.09
CA SER A 538 -64.90 -47.46 7.56
C SER A 538 -66.29 -46.93 7.18
N GLU A 539 -66.45 -45.61 7.07
CA GLU A 539 -67.72 -44.95 6.79
C GLU A 539 -67.87 -44.57 5.30
N VAL A 540 -66.75 -44.36 4.61
CA VAL A 540 -66.74 -43.84 3.23
C VAL A 540 -66.34 -44.89 2.19
N LEU A 541 -65.36 -45.74 2.49
CA LEU A 541 -64.77 -46.69 1.53
C LEU A 541 -65.33 -48.11 1.69
N THR A 542 -65.35 -48.63 2.93
CA THR A 542 -65.81 -50.00 3.24
C THR A 542 -67.24 -50.28 2.75
N PRO A 543 -68.24 -49.38 2.91
CA PRO A 543 -69.61 -49.62 2.42
C PRO A 543 -69.71 -49.73 0.90
N LEU A 544 -68.69 -49.29 0.16
CA LEU A 544 -68.61 -49.34 -1.30
C LEU A 544 -67.69 -50.46 -1.81
N GLY A 545 -67.13 -51.29 -0.91
CA GLY A 545 -66.16 -52.33 -1.27
C GLY A 545 -64.79 -51.79 -1.70
N LEU A 546 -64.46 -50.53 -1.36
CA LEU A 546 -63.20 -49.89 -1.74
C LEU A 546 -62.16 -50.05 -0.63
N THR A 547 -60.91 -50.31 -1.01
CA THR A 547 -59.77 -50.48 -0.09
C THR A 547 -58.83 -49.28 -0.02
N SER A 548 -58.98 -48.31 -0.92
CA SER A 548 -58.16 -47.08 -0.96
C SER A 548 -58.96 -45.87 -1.46
N GLY A 549 -58.51 -44.66 -1.10
CA GLY A 549 -59.17 -43.42 -1.49
C GLY A 549 -59.08 -43.17 -3.00
N THR A 550 -60.19 -42.77 -3.61
CA THR A 550 -60.30 -42.57 -5.06
C THR A 550 -60.03 -41.12 -5.48
N GLY A 551 -60.24 -40.19 -4.54
CA GLY A 551 -60.23 -38.75 -4.81
C GLY A 551 -61.49 -38.25 -5.51
N PHE A 552 -62.50 -39.12 -5.68
CA PHE A 552 -63.82 -38.79 -6.19
C PHE A 552 -64.78 -38.53 -5.03
N VAL A 553 -65.36 -37.33 -4.95
CA VAL A 553 -66.32 -36.96 -3.90
C VAL A 553 -67.71 -37.43 -4.31
N GLY A 554 -67.96 -38.72 -4.09
CA GLY A 554 -69.25 -39.37 -4.33
C GLY A 554 -70.20 -39.27 -3.15
N GLN A 555 -71.36 -39.93 -3.25
CA GLN A 555 -72.42 -39.87 -2.23
C GLN A 555 -71.92 -40.11 -0.79
N LYS A 556 -71.18 -41.20 -0.53
CA LYS A 556 -70.69 -41.51 0.83
C LYS A 556 -69.70 -40.48 1.37
N THR A 557 -68.82 -39.96 0.51
CA THR A 557 -67.88 -38.89 0.90
C THR A 557 -68.63 -37.59 1.23
N ARG A 558 -69.65 -37.22 0.44
CA ARG A 558 -70.49 -36.04 0.70
C ARG A 558 -71.31 -36.18 1.97
N GLU A 559 -71.92 -37.34 2.20
CA GLU A 559 -72.67 -37.63 3.44
C GLU A 559 -71.78 -37.39 4.66
N LYS A 560 -70.55 -37.92 4.66
CA LYS A 560 -69.61 -37.72 5.76
C LYS A 560 -69.14 -36.27 5.89
N MET A 561 -68.78 -35.61 4.80
CA MET A 561 -68.35 -34.22 4.81
C MET A 561 -69.46 -33.28 5.30
N ASN A 562 -70.70 -33.50 4.87
CA ASN A 562 -71.85 -32.71 5.31
C ASN A 562 -72.23 -32.98 6.77
N GLN A 563 -71.93 -34.17 7.31
CA GLN A 563 -72.06 -34.45 8.74
C GLN A 563 -71.05 -33.65 9.56
N LEU A 564 -69.84 -33.45 9.04
CA LEU A 564 -68.76 -32.73 9.72
C LEU A 564 -68.84 -31.20 9.55
N SER A 565 -69.62 -30.70 8.59
CA SER A 565 -69.79 -29.28 8.29
C SER A 565 -71.10 -28.66 8.84
N ARG A 566 -71.89 -29.46 9.56
CA ARG A 566 -73.01 -29.02 10.41
C ARG A 566 -72.52 -28.89 11.84
#